data_AF-A0A3M1C1H1-F1
#
_entry.id   AF-A0A3M1C1H1-F1
#
_cell.length_a   1.000
_cell.length_b   1.000
_cell.length_c   1.000
_cell.angle_alpha   90.00
_cell.angle_beta   90.00
_cell.angle_gamma   90.00
#
_symmetry.space_group_name_H-M   'P 1'
#
loop_
_entity.id
_entity.type
_entity.pdbx_description
1 polymer ?
#
loop_
_entity_poly.entity_id
_entity_poly.type
_entity_poly.pdbx_seq_one_letter_code
_entity_poly.pdbx_strand_id
1 'polypeptide(L)'
;MKKLFKTMIGLCVLAGTLTIYNSCQGKHNPGQASLSQQFKSLFNGECVFSNEEELFLKTYYPVVTTYCQSCHSPGGRAGFGRSFAAGEFKLAYESFSKIGYAKITKYASSSEHYLPAGQPQVSYEAREAQKVWERGVQQIKSCGGELAQFVDDIYKGQRIVLKNKPIDPQVGGERTITWNLNSDMLFDQDGSPLPNLPGAQIQLSYSVAYNEVSKKMRYEFFNPVLKNAQNHIQIKSLLVHINGAPIKNQTTFKYVDAIVRKGTAQQLSLGYLVAEVEVRKSDFIGLSIGELNVLSDAQVGPPPQGPQVNIVASNLNPTVNEDGSTFNFQVKIDNALNQPDIGVITVQLEYQKTSTAQPPCCMSIQSYSRGETIQVPNYDMDFDSSSLDNNNNITLVFIPPYDPQTVSLKIKKDQRDEANEKVVFAIKKYTIDLGTKVEDVPSAIGPNNTLTLTILDNDAPPAAGEVTLTQLMEPGGVFRRYCVNCHNPDERQNGQAVPYVMTDYENLVDSRRVVPGNPMSSLLYRRLNPYTDPNDLTQLQPMPLNGPLSFSEKRMIELWLKAGAKNN
;
A
#
# COMPACT_ATOMS: atom_id res chain seq x y z
N MET A 1 19.10 60.03 -5.21
CA MET A 1 19.58 59.73 -6.58
C MET A 1 20.42 58.46 -6.54
N LYS A 2 19.96 57.41 -7.25
CA LYS A 2 20.71 56.25 -7.81
C LYS A 2 21.41 55.28 -6.83
N LYS A 3 20.85 54.07 -6.63
CA LYS A 3 21.16 52.76 -7.29
C LYS A 3 22.07 51.89 -6.36
N LEU A 4 22.03 50.57 -6.18
CA LEU A 4 21.31 49.37 -6.71
C LEU A 4 21.65 48.19 -5.73
N PHE A 5 20.70 47.41 -5.21
CA PHE A 5 20.35 46.00 -5.54
C PHE A 5 21.39 44.87 -5.38
N LYS A 6 21.10 43.92 -4.44
CA LYS A 6 20.92 42.45 -4.66
C LYS A 6 20.62 41.77 -3.29
N THR A 7 19.36 41.60 -2.90
CA THR A 7 18.48 40.41 -3.08
C THR A 7 18.94 39.15 -2.33
N MET A 8 18.36 38.92 -1.14
CA MET A 8 18.23 37.61 -0.50
C MET A 8 16.74 37.40 -0.23
N ILE A 9 16.04 36.78 -1.19
CA ILE A 9 14.65 36.35 -1.04
C ILE A 9 14.70 34.91 -0.54
N GLY A 10 14.51 34.73 0.77
CA GLY A 10 14.19 33.44 1.36
C GLY A 10 12.73 33.11 1.04
N LEU A 11 12.52 32.30 0.01
CA LEU A 11 11.20 31.77 -0.34
C LEU A 11 10.84 30.65 0.65
N CYS A 12 10.13 30.99 1.73
CA CYS A 12 9.41 30.02 2.55
C CYS A 12 8.23 29.48 1.72
N VAL A 13 8.41 28.31 1.12
CA VAL A 13 7.29 27.51 0.60
C VAL A 13 6.61 26.84 1.79
N LEU A 14 5.65 27.54 2.40
CA LEU A 14 4.61 26.89 3.19
C LEU A 14 3.77 26.06 2.21
N ALA A 15 4.05 24.76 2.12
CA ALA A 15 3.14 23.81 1.52
C ALA A 15 1.90 23.72 2.42
N GLY A 16 0.91 24.55 2.15
CA GLY A 16 -0.43 24.40 2.70
C GLY A 16 -0.99 23.08 2.21
N THR A 17 -0.97 22.07 3.06
CA THR A 17 -1.77 20.85 2.90
C THR A 17 -3.23 21.28 2.86
N LEU A 18 -3.78 21.47 1.66
CA LEU A 18 -5.22 21.49 1.46
C LEU A 18 -5.74 20.09 1.77
N THR A 19 -6.03 19.83 3.04
CA THR A 19 -7.00 18.80 3.41
C THR A 19 -8.33 19.19 2.78
N ILE A 20 -8.64 18.60 1.63
CA ILE A 20 -9.95 18.71 1.00
C ILE A 20 -10.91 17.89 1.89
N TYR A 21 -11.48 18.55 2.88
CA TYR A 21 -12.59 17.99 3.65
C TYR A 21 -13.79 17.91 2.72
N ASN A 22 -14.00 16.76 2.07
CA ASN A 22 -15.30 16.40 1.52
C ASN A 22 -16.26 16.19 2.72
N SER A 23 -16.82 17.30 3.21
CA SER A 23 -18.02 17.30 4.05
C SER A 23 -19.13 16.55 3.31
N CYS A 24 -20.05 15.86 4.00
CA CYS A 24 -21.28 15.28 3.41
C CYS A 24 -22.23 16.40 2.87
N GLN A 25 -21.71 17.42 2.20
CA GLN A 25 -22.46 18.45 1.49
C GLN A 25 -23.02 17.79 0.23
N GLY A 26 -24.22 17.23 0.35
CA GLY A 26 -25.04 16.99 -0.84
C GLY A 26 -25.13 18.30 -1.61
N LYS A 27 -24.79 18.30 -2.90
CA LYS A 27 -25.06 19.45 -3.76
C LYS A 27 -26.58 19.63 -3.75
N HIS A 28 -27.08 20.64 -3.04
CA HIS A 28 -28.45 21.10 -3.21
C HIS A 28 -28.61 21.43 -4.69
N ASN A 29 -29.41 20.64 -5.43
CA ASN A 29 -29.82 20.99 -6.78
C ASN A 29 -30.92 22.05 -6.65
N PRO A 30 -30.68 23.33 -7.01
CA PRO A 30 -31.62 24.43 -6.76
C PRO A 30 -32.88 24.41 -7.66
N GLY A 31 -33.22 23.27 -8.27
CA GLY A 31 -34.35 23.13 -9.20
C GLY A 31 -35.39 22.07 -8.83
N GLN A 32 -35.24 21.33 -7.72
CA GLN A 32 -36.26 20.38 -7.27
C GLN A 32 -37.23 21.07 -6.31
N ALA A 33 -38.55 20.86 -6.51
CA ALA A 33 -39.57 21.25 -5.54
C ALA A 33 -39.18 20.72 -4.16
N SER A 34 -39.28 21.55 -3.12
CA SER A 34 -38.84 21.16 -1.79
C SER A 34 -39.57 19.88 -1.36
N LEU A 35 -38.86 18.90 -0.78
CA LEU A 35 -39.47 17.64 -0.32
C LEU A 35 -40.67 17.89 0.60
N SER A 36 -40.65 18.99 1.36
CA SER A 36 -41.77 19.48 2.15
C SER A 36 -43.06 19.80 1.35
N GLN A 37 -42.96 20.26 0.10
CA GLN A 37 -44.13 20.44 -0.77
C GLN A 37 -44.67 19.10 -1.25
N GLN A 38 -43.79 18.13 -1.55
CA GLN A 38 -44.19 16.77 -1.93
C GLN A 38 -44.90 16.07 -0.75
N PHE A 39 -44.44 16.27 0.48
CA PHE A 39 -45.06 15.68 1.66
C PHE A 39 -46.47 16.21 1.95
N LYS A 40 -46.76 17.47 1.59
CA LYS A 40 -48.09 18.06 1.79
C LYS A 40 -49.16 17.40 0.92
N SER A 41 -48.81 16.88 -0.26
CA SER A 41 -49.78 16.24 -1.16
C SER A 41 -50.04 14.76 -0.82
N LEU A 42 -49.23 14.13 0.03
CA LEU A 42 -49.34 12.70 0.37
C LEU A 42 -50.57 12.33 1.22
N PHE A 43 -51.37 13.29 1.71
CA PHE A 43 -52.52 13.00 2.57
C PHE A 43 -53.87 13.45 2.00
N ASN A 44 -53.98 13.64 0.67
CA ASN A 44 -55.21 14.09 0.02
C ASN A 44 -56.26 12.98 -0.21
N GLY A 45 -56.28 11.91 0.59
CA GLY A 45 -57.24 10.81 0.48
C GLY A 45 -57.27 9.88 1.69
N GLU A 46 -58.31 9.04 1.78
CA GLU A 46 -58.40 7.96 2.76
C GLU A 46 -57.43 6.83 2.35
N CYS A 47 -56.61 6.36 3.28
CA CYS A 47 -55.71 5.21 3.10
C CYS A 47 -54.63 5.30 2.00
N VAL A 48 -53.79 6.33 2.03
CA VAL A 48 -52.71 6.55 1.02
C VAL A 48 -51.55 5.54 1.11
N PHE A 49 -51.39 4.88 2.25
CA PHE A 49 -50.33 3.88 2.47
C PHE A 49 -50.94 2.55 2.90
N SER A 50 -50.51 1.48 2.25
CA SER A 50 -50.95 0.11 2.52
C SER A 50 -50.03 -0.64 3.51
N ASN A 51 -48.75 -0.26 3.60
CA ASN A 51 -47.75 -0.85 4.50
C ASN A 51 -46.57 0.14 4.75
N GLU A 52 -45.67 -0.23 5.66
CA GLU A 52 -44.50 0.60 6.01
C GLU A 52 -43.46 0.75 4.89
N GLU A 53 -43.35 -0.22 3.98
CA GLU A 53 -42.41 -0.17 2.84
C GLU A 53 -42.83 0.94 1.87
N GLU A 54 -44.13 1.03 1.57
CA GLU A 54 -44.71 2.11 0.77
C GLU A 54 -44.58 3.47 1.48
N LEU A 55 -44.80 3.50 2.80
CA LEU A 55 -44.59 4.70 3.59
C LEU A 55 -43.12 5.15 3.52
N PHE A 56 -42.15 4.23 3.63
CA PHE A 56 -40.72 4.54 3.54
C PHE A 56 -40.35 5.09 2.17
N LEU A 57 -40.80 4.42 1.10
CA LEU A 57 -40.57 4.84 -0.28
C LEU A 57 -41.00 6.29 -0.53
N LYS A 58 -42.15 6.69 0.02
CA LYS A 58 -42.74 8.02 -0.20
C LYS A 58 -42.27 9.08 0.79
N THR A 59 -41.58 8.71 1.88
CA THR A 59 -41.22 9.64 2.96
C THR A 59 -39.73 9.74 3.21
N TYR A 60 -39.13 8.73 3.85
CA TYR A 60 -37.74 8.76 4.25
C TYR A 60 -36.79 8.41 3.12
N TYR A 61 -37.17 7.52 2.20
CA TYR A 61 -36.29 7.08 1.11
C TYR A 61 -35.75 8.26 0.28
N PRO A 62 -36.56 9.24 -0.15
CA PRO A 62 -36.06 10.44 -0.84
C PRO A 62 -35.11 11.28 0.03
N VAL A 63 -35.40 11.42 1.33
CA VAL A 63 -34.57 12.21 2.26
C VAL A 63 -33.21 11.53 2.46
N VAL A 64 -33.20 10.25 2.80
CA VAL A 64 -31.95 9.54 3.11
C VAL A 64 -31.09 9.35 1.86
N THR A 65 -31.67 9.07 0.69
CA THR A 65 -30.90 8.99 -0.55
C THR A 65 -30.36 10.35 -1.00
N THR A 66 -31.10 11.44 -0.81
CA THR A 66 -30.64 12.78 -1.19
C THR A 66 -29.51 13.28 -0.28
N TYR A 67 -29.66 13.11 1.04
CA TYR A 67 -28.79 13.80 1.99
C TYR A 67 -27.85 12.88 2.77
N CYS A 68 -28.17 11.59 2.88
CA CYS A 68 -27.42 10.63 3.69
C CYS A 68 -26.61 9.64 2.83
N GLN A 69 -26.88 9.52 1.53
CA GLN A 69 -26.31 8.47 0.66
C GLN A 69 -24.78 8.50 0.58
N SER A 70 -24.15 9.68 0.58
CA SER A 70 -22.69 9.80 0.54
C SER A 70 -21.98 9.13 1.73
N CYS A 71 -22.70 8.97 2.84
CA CYS A 71 -22.16 8.53 4.13
C CYS A 71 -22.86 7.26 4.66
N HIS A 72 -24.07 6.93 4.17
CA HIS A 72 -24.92 5.80 4.61
C HIS A 72 -25.43 4.89 3.47
N SER A 73 -24.68 4.80 2.37
CA SER A 73 -24.86 3.77 1.35
C SER A 73 -23.88 2.60 1.57
N PRO A 74 -24.06 1.45 0.91
CA PRO A 74 -23.06 0.39 0.91
C PRO A 74 -21.71 0.94 0.46
N GLY A 75 -20.67 0.82 1.30
CA GLY A 75 -19.35 1.43 1.05
C GLY A 75 -19.25 2.94 1.34
N GLY A 76 -20.17 3.52 2.11
CA GLY A 76 -20.03 4.92 2.57
C GLY A 76 -18.77 5.15 3.42
N ARG A 77 -18.20 6.37 3.34
CA ARG A 77 -16.85 6.81 3.81
C ARG A 77 -16.49 6.59 5.28
N ALA A 78 -17.39 6.01 6.06
CA ALA A 78 -17.15 5.73 7.45
C ALA A 78 -17.90 4.45 7.75
N GLY A 79 -17.20 3.42 8.22
CA GLY A 79 -17.75 2.08 8.45
C GLY A 79 -18.88 1.97 9.49
N PHE A 80 -19.61 3.06 9.73
CA PHE A 80 -21.00 3.11 10.15
C PHE A 80 -22.01 2.66 9.08
N GLY A 81 -21.56 1.95 8.03
CA GLY A 81 -22.29 1.51 6.83
C GLY A 81 -23.58 0.76 7.12
N ARG A 82 -24.61 1.49 7.50
CA ARG A 82 -25.98 1.04 7.50
C ARG A 82 -26.57 1.50 6.18
N SER A 83 -26.93 0.56 5.32
CA SER A 83 -27.38 0.80 3.96
C SER A 83 -28.74 1.49 3.82
N PHE A 84 -29.21 2.24 4.83
CA PHE A 84 -30.53 2.86 4.82
C PHE A 84 -30.66 3.99 3.81
N ALA A 85 -29.54 4.49 3.29
CA ALA A 85 -29.47 5.40 2.16
C ALA A 85 -28.86 4.75 0.90
N ALA A 86 -28.96 3.41 0.78
CA ALA A 86 -28.62 2.73 -0.46
C ALA A 86 -29.47 3.25 -1.64
N GLY A 87 -28.90 3.24 -2.84
CA GLY A 87 -29.66 3.54 -4.06
C GLY A 87 -30.59 2.40 -4.49
N GLU A 88 -30.41 1.20 -3.92
CA GLU A 88 -31.32 0.08 -4.07
C GLU A 88 -32.36 0.14 -2.93
N PHE A 89 -33.63 0.19 -3.32
CA PHE A 89 -34.73 0.49 -2.41
C PHE A 89 -34.93 -0.58 -1.34
N LYS A 90 -34.85 -1.87 -1.70
CA LYS A 90 -35.16 -2.95 -0.77
C LYS A 90 -34.13 -3.00 0.36
N LEU A 91 -32.85 -2.90 0.03
CA LEU A 91 -31.73 -2.79 0.95
C LEU A 91 -31.84 -1.55 1.84
N ALA A 92 -32.25 -0.41 1.26
CA ALA A 92 -32.49 0.81 2.02
C ALA A 92 -33.63 0.64 3.03
N TYR A 93 -34.75 0.05 2.63
CA TYR A 93 -35.89 -0.20 3.49
C TYR A 93 -35.58 -1.21 4.61
N GLU A 94 -34.91 -2.32 4.30
CA GLU A 94 -34.51 -3.31 5.31
C GLU A 94 -33.55 -2.71 6.34
N SER A 95 -32.61 -1.88 5.89
CA SER A 95 -31.70 -1.19 6.80
C SER A 95 -32.42 -0.11 7.61
N PHE A 96 -33.29 0.68 6.96
CA PHE A 96 -34.11 1.70 7.62
C PHE A 96 -35.02 1.10 8.70
N SER A 97 -35.76 0.04 8.38
CA SER A 97 -36.68 -0.63 9.30
C SER A 97 -35.95 -1.22 10.51
N LYS A 98 -34.73 -1.75 10.31
CA LYS A 98 -33.86 -2.20 11.40
C LYS A 98 -33.41 -1.05 12.32
N ILE A 99 -33.09 0.12 11.77
CA ILE A 99 -32.55 1.27 12.52
C ILE A 99 -33.64 2.06 13.24
N GLY A 100 -34.76 2.26 12.56
CA GLY A 100 -35.87 3.11 12.99
C GLY A 100 -35.73 4.57 12.60
N TYR A 101 -36.85 5.13 12.16
CA TYR A 101 -37.01 6.51 11.74
C TYR A 101 -36.57 7.53 12.81
N ALA A 102 -36.87 7.26 14.08
CA ALA A 102 -36.56 8.15 15.20
C ALA A 102 -35.05 8.35 15.39
N LYS A 103 -34.26 7.26 15.24
CA LYS A 103 -32.81 7.35 15.35
C LYS A 103 -32.24 8.12 14.16
N ILE A 104 -32.70 7.82 12.95
CA ILE A 104 -32.24 8.50 11.73
C ILE A 104 -32.53 10.00 11.84
N THR A 105 -33.75 10.40 12.21
CA THR A 105 -34.08 11.82 12.38
C THR A 105 -33.31 12.48 13.51
N LYS A 106 -33.13 11.81 14.65
CA LYS A 106 -32.33 12.35 15.77
C LYS A 106 -30.93 12.74 15.28
N TYR A 107 -30.22 11.83 14.61
CA TYR A 107 -28.86 12.12 14.17
C TYR A 107 -28.81 13.05 12.95
N ALA A 108 -29.73 12.92 12.00
CA ALA A 108 -29.81 13.83 10.85
C ALA A 108 -30.10 15.29 11.24
N SER A 109 -30.71 15.52 12.41
CA SER A 109 -31.08 16.85 12.91
C SER A 109 -30.26 17.33 14.11
N SER A 110 -29.30 16.55 14.59
CA SER A 110 -28.49 16.86 15.78
C SER A 110 -27.08 17.31 15.40
N SER A 111 -26.50 18.21 16.20
CA SER A 111 -25.08 18.54 16.17
C SER A 111 -24.19 17.40 16.71
N GLU A 112 -24.79 16.36 17.31
CA GLU A 112 -24.12 15.14 17.78
C GLU A 112 -23.84 14.13 16.64
N HIS A 113 -24.14 14.48 15.39
CA HIS A 113 -23.75 13.66 14.23
C HIS A 113 -22.21 13.73 14.07
N TYR A 114 -21.53 12.57 14.02
CA TYR A 114 -20.07 12.48 14.10
C TYR A 114 -19.35 13.21 12.94
N LEU A 115 -18.34 14.02 13.27
CA LEU A 115 -17.48 14.76 12.32
C LEU A 115 -16.54 13.81 11.55
N PRO A 116 -16.23 14.05 10.25
CA PRO A 116 -16.11 15.34 9.58
C PRO A 116 -17.37 15.83 8.85
N ALA A 117 -18.50 15.12 8.99
CA ALA A 117 -19.78 15.54 8.41
C ALA A 117 -20.32 16.74 9.22
N GLY A 118 -20.40 17.92 8.59
CA GLY A 118 -20.64 19.21 9.25
C GLY A 118 -21.97 19.37 10.01
N GLN A 119 -22.26 20.63 10.36
CA GLN A 119 -23.48 21.15 11.00
C GLN A 119 -24.79 20.43 10.60
N PRO A 120 -25.89 20.47 11.38
CA PRO A 120 -27.15 19.80 11.07
C PRO A 120 -27.72 20.12 9.67
N GLN A 121 -27.26 19.41 8.62
CA GLN A 121 -27.51 19.82 7.23
C GLN A 121 -28.91 19.47 6.73
N VAL A 122 -29.63 18.60 7.45
CA VAL A 122 -30.91 18.00 7.01
C VAL A 122 -31.99 18.13 8.08
N SER A 123 -31.81 19.05 9.03
CA SER A 123 -32.64 19.12 10.23
C SER A 123 -34.11 19.43 9.94
N TYR A 124 -34.41 20.13 8.85
CA TYR A 124 -35.79 20.44 8.45
C TYR A 124 -36.44 19.25 7.73
N GLU A 125 -35.84 18.74 6.66
CA GLU A 125 -36.39 17.64 5.85
C GLU A 125 -36.53 16.35 6.65
N ALA A 126 -35.57 16.04 7.53
CA ALA A 126 -35.65 14.87 8.39
C ALA A 126 -36.77 14.97 9.45
N ARG A 127 -37.08 16.19 9.93
CA ARG A 127 -38.20 16.46 10.84
C ARG A 127 -39.55 16.43 10.12
N GLU A 128 -39.61 16.94 8.89
CA GLU A 128 -40.82 16.85 8.08
C GLU A 128 -41.12 15.41 7.70
N ALA A 129 -40.12 14.63 7.28
CA ALA A 129 -40.28 13.19 7.04
C ALA A 129 -40.74 12.44 8.29
N GLN A 130 -40.23 12.81 9.48
CA GLN A 130 -40.70 12.24 10.75
C GLN A 130 -42.20 12.48 10.97
N LYS A 131 -42.68 13.72 10.81
CA LYS A 131 -44.10 14.05 10.99
C LYS A 131 -44.99 13.26 10.03
N VAL A 132 -44.56 13.16 8.77
CA VAL A 132 -45.28 12.43 7.72
C VAL A 132 -45.29 10.94 8.02
N TRP A 133 -44.16 10.38 8.46
CA TRP A 133 -44.06 8.99 8.89
C TRP A 133 -44.99 8.69 10.06
N GLU A 134 -44.96 9.48 11.13
CA GLU A 134 -45.83 9.30 12.30
C GLU A 134 -47.31 9.33 11.90
N ARG A 135 -47.71 10.25 11.02
CA ARG A 135 -49.08 10.31 10.49
C ARG A 135 -49.42 9.12 9.59
N GLY A 136 -48.50 8.71 8.72
CA GLY A 136 -48.64 7.57 7.82
C GLY A 136 -48.79 6.26 8.59
N VAL A 137 -48.04 6.06 9.67
CA VAL A 137 -48.18 4.92 10.58
C VAL A 137 -49.59 4.87 11.19
N GLN A 138 -50.16 6.01 11.61
CA GLN A 138 -51.55 6.05 12.10
C GLN A 138 -52.56 5.75 10.99
N GLN A 139 -52.31 6.23 9.78
CA GLN A 139 -53.17 5.95 8.62
C GLN A 139 -53.18 4.46 8.28
N ILE A 140 -52.02 3.80 8.19
CA ILE A 140 -51.89 2.36 7.95
C ILE A 140 -52.71 1.58 8.99
N LYS A 141 -52.58 1.92 10.28
CA LYS A 141 -53.38 1.31 11.36
C LYS A 141 -54.88 1.50 11.14
N SER A 142 -55.31 2.73 10.86
CA SER A 142 -56.74 3.05 10.68
C SER A 142 -57.36 2.37 9.45
N CYS A 143 -56.53 2.04 8.46
CA CYS A 143 -56.92 1.42 7.20
C CYS A 143 -56.80 -0.10 7.20
N GLY A 144 -56.50 -0.72 8.36
CA GLY A 144 -56.31 -2.17 8.47
C GLY A 144 -55.05 -2.68 7.75
N GLY A 145 -54.13 -1.79 7.38
CA GLY A 145 -52.85 -2.18 6.80
C GLY A 145 -51.91 -2.77 7.85
N GLU A 146 -51.00 -3.61 7.39
CA GLU A 146 -50.00 -4.20 8.27
C GLU A 146 -48.86 -3.20 8.50
N LEU A 147 -48.74 -2.74 9.74
CA LEU A 147 -47.45 -2.22 10.19
C LEU A 147 -46.54 -3.41 10.40
N ALA A 148 -45.32 -3.33 9.88
CA ALA A 148 -44.28 -4.21 10.37
C ALA A 148 -44.25 -4.01 11.89
N GLN A 149 -44.54 -5.06 12.66
CA GLN A 149 -44.33 -4.95 14.09
C GLN A 149 -42.89 -4.54 14.25
N PHE A 150 -42.66 -3.36 14.83
CA PHE A 150 -41.34 -2.92 15.20
C PHE A 150 -40.87 -3.89 16.27
N VAL A 151 -40.32 -5.03 15.86
CA VAL A 151 -39.75 -5.97 16.78
C VAL A 151 -38.47 -5.29 17.21
N ASP A 152 -38.56 -4.58 18.34
CA ASP A 152 -37.42 -3.89 18.95
C ASP A 152 -36.26 -4.86 19.23
N ASP A 153 -36.47 -6.15 19.07
CA ASP A 153 -35.41 -7.10 18.84
C ASP A 153 -35.98 -8.33 18.14
N ILE A 154 -35.72 -8.49 16.83
CA ILE A 154 -36.19 -9.66 16.06
C ILE A 154 -35.67 -11.00 16.62
N TYR A 155 -34.64 -10.95 17.48
CA TYR A 155 -34.06 -12.11 18.16
C TYR A 155 -34.58 -12.26 19.61
N LYS A 156 -35.54 -11.45 20.03
CA LYS A 156 -36.11 -11.51 21.38
C LYS A 156 -36.73 -12.89 21.60
N GLY A 157 -36.24 -13.64 22.58
CA GLY A 157 -36.69 -15.01 22.83
C GLY A 157 -35.78 -16.09 22.22
N GLN A 158 -34.75 -15.71 21.46
CA GLN A 158 -33.85 -16.62 20.73
C GLN A 158 -32.37 -16.22 20.90
N ARG A 159 -32.07 -15.40 21.92
CA ARG A 159 -30.71 -14.92 22.12
C ARG A 159 -29.88 -15.92 22.90
N ILE A 160 -28.69 -16.20 22.40
CA ILE A 160 -27.65 -16.90 23.14
C ILE A 160 -27.03 -15.92 24.14
N VAL A 161 -27.18 -16.20 25.44
CA VAL A 161 -26.63 -15.36 26.51
C VAL A 161 -25.24 -15.85 26.90
N LEU A 162 -24.27 -14.94 26.97
CA LEU A 162 -22.93 -15.23 27.47
C LEU A 162 -22.83 -14.93 28.98
N LYS A 163 -21.92 -15.62 29.67
CA LYS A 163 -21.59 -15.35 31.09
C LYS A 163 -21.24 -13.88 31.31
N ASN A 164 -21.79 -13.30 32.37
CA ASN A 164 -21.37 -12.00 32.85
C ASN A 164 -19.92 -12.06 33.35
N LYS A 165 -19.10 -11.07 32.99
CA LYS A 165 -17.72 -10.95 33.45
C LYS A 165 -17.60 -9.74 34.40
N PRO A 166 -16.99 -9.91 35.59
CA PRO A 166 -16.75 -8.77 36.48
C PRO A 166 -15.77 -7.80 35.82
N ILE A 167 -15.95 -6.51 36.09
CA ILE A 167 -15.02 -5.46 35.66
C ILE A 167 -14.57 -4.61 36.84
N ASP A 168 -13.41 -3.97 36.68
CA ASP A 168 -12.95 -2.88 37.57
C ASP A 168 -13.01 -1.56 36.79
N PRO A 169 -14.17 -0.89 36.77
CA PRO A 169 -14.35 0.34 36.02
C PRO A 169 -13.50 1.46 36.61
N GLN A 170 -12.59 2.02 35.81
CA GLN A 170 -11.86 3.22 36.16
C GLN A 170 -11.91 4.22 35.00
N VAL A 171 -11.95 5.51 35.35
CA VAL A 171 -12.06 6.60 34.37
C VAL A 171 -10.85 6.60 33.45
N GLY A 172 -11.11 6.68 32.15
CA GLY A 172 -10.06 6.63 31.13
C GLY A 172 -9.46 5.24 30.93
N GLY A 173 -8.68 5.13 29.85
CA GLY A 173 -8.07 3.89 29.40
C GLY A 173 -9.06 2.94 28.71
N GLU A 174 -8.59 2.29 27.65
CA GLU A 174 -9.30 1.20 27.01
C GLU A 174 -9.02 -0.11 27.77
N ARG A 175 -10.06 -0.92 27.95
CA ARG A 175 -9.98 -2.26 28.54
C ARG A 175 -10.74 -3.24 27.66
N THR A 176 -10.30 -4.50 27.63
CA THR A 176 -10.94 -5.53 26.81
C THR A 176 -11.49 -6.65 27.66
N ILE A 177 -12.73 -7.07 27.36
CA ILE A 177 -13.38 -8.25 27.94
C ILE A 177 -13.40 -9.33 26.88
N THR A 178 -13.11 -10.57 27.28
CA THR A 178 -13.08 -11.72 26.36
C THR A 178 -14.01 -12.82 26.87
N TRP A 179 -14.81 -13.37 25.96
CA TRP A 179 -15.62 -14.56 26.18
C TRP A 179 -15.17 -15.68 25.25
N ASN A 180 -14.99 -16.87 25.79
CA ASN A 180 -14.76 -18.08 25.02
C ASN A 180 -16.12 -18.70 24.67
N LEU A 181 -16.51 -18.67 23.39
CA LEU A 181 -17.85 -19.08 22.99
C LEU A 181 -18.14 -20.55 23.35
N ASN A 182 -17.13 -21.43 23.39
CA ASN A 182 -17.34 -22.83 23.74
C ASN A 182 -17.71 -23.07 25.22
N SER A 183 -17.37 -22.13 26.11
CA SER A 183 -17.52 -22.34 27.57
C SER A 183 -18.27 -21.22 28.29
N ASP A 184 -18.44 -20.07 27.65
CA ASP A 184 -19.14 -18.92 28.21
C ASP A 184 -20.57 -18.75 27.68
N MET A 185 -20.98 -19.47 26.62
CA MET A 185 -22.39 -19.55 26.23
C MET A 185 -23.18 -20.33 27.29
N LEU A 186 -24.28 -19.76 27.79
CA LEU A 186 -25.06 -20.36 28.87
C LEU A 186 -26.20 -21.24 28.36
N PHE A 187 -27.00 -20.72 27.43
CA PHE A 187 -28.13 -21.43 26.81
C PHE A 187 -28.69 -20.60 25.66
N ASP A 188 -29.34 -21.26 24.71
CA ASP A 188 -30.32 -20.63 23.83
C ASP A 188 -31.68 -20.59 24.57
N GLN A 189 -32.43 -19.50 24.40
CA GLN A 189 -33.70 -19.31 25.10
C GLN A 189 -34.78 -20.31 24.67
N ASP A 190 -34.62 -20.93 23.49
CA ASP A 190 -35.48 -21.99 22.97
C ASP A 190 -35.06 -23.41 23.46
N GLY A 191 -33.95 -23.53 24.19
CA GLY A 191 -33.40 -24.80 24.66
C GLY A 191 -32.64 -25.60 23.60
N SER A 192 -32.39 -25.02 22.43
CA SER A 192 -31.59 -25.64 21.38
C SER A 192 -30.16 -25.92 21.85
N PRO A 193 -29.55 -27.03 21.40
CA PRO A 193 -28.16 -27.33 21.74
C PRO A 193 -27.24 -26.25 21.17
N LEU A 194 -26.37 -25.71 22.02
CA LEU A 194 -25.38 -24.71 21.62
C LEU A 194 -24.36 -25.33 20.63
N PRO A 195 -23.92 -24.57 19.61
CA PRO A 195 -22.92 -25.06 18.67
C PRO A 195 -21.56 -25.26 19.36
N ASN A 196 -20.83 -26.32 18.98
CA ASN A 196 -19.46 -26.55 19.39
C ASN A 196 -18.51 -25.61 18.63
N LEU A 197 -17.86 -24.69 19.34
CA LEU A 197 -17.05 -23.61 18.76
C LEU A 197 -15.66 -23.57 19.40
N PRO A 198 -14.85 -24.63 19.24
CA PRO A 198 -13.56 -24.73 19.89
C PRO A 198 -12.66 -23.56 19.49
N GLY A 199 -12.00 -22.95 20.48
CA GLY A 199 -11.08 -21.83 20.30
C GLY A 199 -11.73 -20.47 20.02
N ALA A 200 -13.00 -20.41 19.60
CA ALA A 200 -13.66 -19.17 19.23
C ALA A 200 -13.81 -18.21 20.43
N GLN A 201 -13.35 -16.97 20.27
CA GLN A 201 -13.38 -15.94 21.29
C GLN A 201 -13.99 -14.66 20.75
N ILE A 202 -14.97 -14.11 21.45
CA ILE A 202 -15.47 -12.76 21.20
C ILE A 202 -14.84 -11.80 22.23
N GLN A 203 -14.34 -10.67 21.75
CA GLN A 203 -13.79 -9.59 22.55
C GLN A 203 -14.65 -8.35 22.39
N LEU A 204 -14.76 -7.56 23.46
CA LEU A 204 -15.38 -6.24 23.45
C LEU A 204 -14.49 -5.29 24.23
N SER A 205 -14.11 -4.17 23.61
CA SER A 205 -13.42 -3.10 24.31
C SER A 205 -14.43 -2.16 25.00
N TYR A 206 -14.04 -1.61 26.14
CA TYR A 206 -14.79 -0.58 26.83
C TYR A 206 -13.88 0.45 27.50
N SER A 207 -14.42 1.63 27.72
CA SER A 207 -13.85 2.68 28.55
C SER A 207 -14.93 3.28 29.45
N VAL A 208 -14.50 3.99 30.50
CA VAL A 208 -15.38 4.76 31.37
C VAL A 208 -15.06 6.24 31.21
N ALA A 209 -16.07 7.03 30.87
CA ALA A 209 -15.93 8.47 30.64
C ALA A 209 -16.89 9.26 31.53
N TYR A 210 -16.54 10.51 31.82
CA TYR A 210 -17.43 11.45 32.48
C TYR A 210 -18.10 12.35 31.43
N ASN A 211 -19.43 12.43 31.46
CA ASN A 211 -20.18 13.33 30.60
C ASN A 211 -20.34 14.69 31.30
N GLU A 212 -19.66 15.70 30.78
CA GLU A 212 -19.72 17.06 31.34
C GLU A 212 -21.11 17.70 31.28
N VAL A 213 -21.95 17.29 30.33
CA VAL A 213 -23.30 17.86 30.15
C VAL A 213 -24.29 17.21 31.11
N SER A 214 -24.34 15.87 31.15
CA SER A 214 -25.27 15.15 32.03
C SER A 214 -24.74 15.00 33.47
N LYS A 215 -23.48 15.37 33.72
CA LYS A 215 -22.76 15.21 35.00
C LYS A 215 -22.82 13.78 35.54
N LYS A 216 -22.82 12.80 34.63
CA LYS A 216 -22.88 11.36 34.92
C LYS A 216 -21.70 10.64 34.31
N MET A 217 -21.31 9.54 34.95
CA MET A 217 -20.41 8.57 34.34
C MET A 217 -21.14 7.81 33.22
N ARG A 218 -20.39 7.37 32.22
CA ARG A 218 -20.91 6.52 31.14
C ARG A 218 -19.88 5.46 30.76
N TYR A 219 -20.39 4.31 30.34
CA TYR A 219 -19.60 3.32 29.62
C TYR A 219 -19.62 3.62 28.12
N GLU A 220 -18.49 3.45 27.47
CA GLU A 220 -18.36 3.48 26.02
C GLU A 220 -17.83 2.11 25.59
N PHE A 221 -18.61 1.37 24.80
CA PHE A 221 -18.25 0.05 24.29
C PHE A 221 -17.95 0.12 22.80
N PHE A 222 -16.91 -0.56 22.35
CA PHE A 222 -16.42 -0.50 20.98
C PHE A 222 -15.57 -1.73 20.62
N ASN A 223 -15.19 -1.84 19.35
CA ASN A 223 -14.35 -2.91 18.82
C ASN A 223 -14.79 -4.34 19.20
N PRO A 224 -16.05 -4.75 18.95
CA PRO A 224 -16.40 -6.15 19.05
C PRO A 224 -15.61 -6.96 18.02
N VAL A 225 -14.78 -7.92 18.45
CA VAL A 225 -13.92 -8.75 17.59
C VAL A 225 -14.18 -10.22 17.85
N LEU A 226 -14.37 -11.02 16.81
CA LEU A 226 -14.37 -12.48 16.89
C LEU A 226 -13.05 -13.02 16.33
N LYS A 227 -12.41 -13.93 17.05
CA LYS A 227 -11.12 -14.51 16.66
C LYS A 227 -10.96 -15.96 17.10
N ASN A 228 -9.90 -16.60 16.60
CA ASN A 228 -9.44 -17.95 16.97
C ASN A 228 -10.47 -19.08 16.71
N ALA A 229 -11.50 -18.81 15.91
CA ALA A 229 -12.51 -19.79 15.57
C ALA A 229 -11.95 -20.88 14.65
N GLN A 230 -12.24 -22.16 14.94
CA GLN A 230 -11.87 -23.28 14.06
C GLN A 230 -12.91 -23.54 12.95
N ASN A 231 -14.08 -22.90 13.05
CA ASN A 231 -15.14 -22.92 12.05
C ASN A 231 -15.38 -21.52 11.49
N HIS A 232 -16.04 -21.41 10.34
CA HIS A 232 -16.60 -20.14 9.90
C HIS A 232 -17.84 -19.83 10.71
N ILE A 233 -17.96 -18.59 11.19
CA ILE A 233 -19.02 -18.18 12.10
C ILE A 233 -19.71 -16.95 11.53
N GLN A 234 -21.04 -16.96 11.45
CA GLN A 234 -21.84 -15.77 11.18
C GLN A 234 -22.50 -15.30 12.47
N ILE A 235 -22.33 -14.01 12.81
CA ILE A 235 -23.03 -13.34 13.91
C ILE A 235 -23.93 -12.27 13.33
N LYS A 236 -25.24 -12.36 13.56
CA LYS A 236 -26.17 -11.35 13.05
C LYS A 236 -26.46 -10.19 13.99
N SER A 237 -26.25 -10.37 15.30
CA SER A 237 -26.60 -9.36 16.30
C SER A 237 -25.82 -9.55 17.60
N LEU A 238 -25.45 -8.44 18.24
CA LEU A 238 -24.90 -8.38 19.59
C LEU A 238 -25.70 -7.36 20.42
N LEU A 239 -26.00 -7.74 21.67
CA LEU A 239 -26.43 -6.80 22.70
C LEU A 239 -25.46 -6.85 23.88
N VAL A 240 -25.14 -5.67 24.40
CA VAL A 240 -24.34 -5.49 25.61
C VAL A 240 -25.26 -5.34 26.81
N HIS A 241 -24.87 -5.99 27.90
CA HIS A 241 -25.59 -6.04 29.16
C HIS A 241 -24.71 -5.43 30.25
N ILE A 242 -25.34 -4.72 31.18
CA ILE A 242 -24.70 -4.26 32.41
C ILE A 242 -25.51 -4.85 33.56
N ASN A 243 -24.83 -5.56 34.46
CA ASN A 243 -25.45 -6.23 35.61
C ASN A 243 -26.61 -7.16 35.20
N GLY A 244 -26.43 -7.88 34.09
CA GLY A 244 -27.42 -8.83 33.54
C GLY A 244 -28.62 -8.18 32.84
N ALA A 245 -28.72 -6.85 32.79
CA ALA A 245 -29.77 -6.16 32.05
C ALA A 245 -29.23 -5.61 30.72
N PRO A 246 -29.93 -5.80 29.59
CA PRO A 246 -29.52 -5.22 28.32
C PRO A 246 -29.58 -3.69 28.40
N ILE A 247 -28.59 -3.02 27.81
CA ILE A 247 -28.60 -1.56 27.70
C ILE A 247 -29.82 -1.14 26.85
N LYS A 248 -30.62 -0.22 27.38
CA LYS A 248 -31.82 0.29 26.71
C LYS A 248 -31.44 1.05 25.43
N ASN A 249 -32.26 0.89 24.39
CA ASN A 249 -32.12 1.60 23.11
C ASN A 249 -30.76 1.39 22.40
N GLN A 250 -30.03 0.33 22.75
CA GLN A 250 -28.79 0.02 22.06
C GLN A 250 -29.08 -0.34 20.60
N THR A 251 -28.36 0.29 19.70
CA THR A 251 -28.57 0.11 18.26
C THR A 251 -27.27 -0.14 17.54
N THR A 252 -26.12 0.20 18.13
CA THR A 252 -24.78 0.13 17.50
C THR A 252 -24.46 -1.27 17.02
N PHE A 253 -24.48 -2.28 17.90
CA PHE A 253 -24.15 -3.67 17.57
C PHE A 253 -25.37 -4.57 17.37
N LYS A 254 -26.58 -3.98 17.39
CA LYS A 254 -27.84 -4.71 17.28
C LYS A 254 -27.99 -5.45 15.94
N TYR A 255 -27.34 -4.96 14.88
CA TYR A 255 -27.32 -5.60 13.56
C TYR A 255 -25.88 -5.59 13.05
N VAL A 256 -25.24 -6.75 13.13
CA VAL A 256 -23.83 -6.97 12.80
C VAL A 256 -23.72 -7.66 11.44
N ASP A 257 -24.45 -8.76 11.27
CA ASP A 257 -24.40 -9.68 10.11
C ASP A 257 -23.01 -9.86 9.51
N ALA A 258 -22.07 -10.31 10.35
CA ALA A 258 -20.68 -10.50 9.98
C ALA A 258 -20.35 -12.00 9.90
N ILE A 259 -19.76 -12.40 8.78
CA ILE A 259 -19.16 -13.73 8.60
C ILE A 259 -17.68 -13.62 8.89
N VAL A 260 -17.20 -14.43 9.84
CA VAL A 260 -15.79 -14.53 10.26
C VAL A 260 -15.26 -15.89 9.84
N ARG A 261 -14.16 -15.88 9.09
CA ARG A 261 -13.58 -17.11 8.54
C ARG A 261 -12.80 -17.89 9.60
N LYS A 262 -12.76 -19.22 9.46
CA LYS A 262 -11.96 -20.08 10.32
C LYS A 262 -10.49 -19.63 10.31
N GLY A 263 -9.88 -19.55 11.49
CA GLY A 263 -8.48 -19.14 11.68
C GLY A 263 -8.21 -17.63 11.60
N THR A 264 -9.21 -16.79 11.29
CA THR A 264 -9.01 -15.34 11.20
C THR A 264 -9.54 -14.60 12.44
N ALA A 265 -9.13 -13.34 12.58
CA ALA A 265 -9.71 -12.39 13.52
C ALA A 265 -10.44 -11.28 12.72
N GLN A 266 -11.65 -10.92 13.14
CA GLN A 266 -12.43 -9.91 12.44
C GLN A 266 -13.24 -9.07 13.42
N GLN A 267 -13.17 -7.75 13.23
CA GLN A 267 -14.07 -6.81 13.88
C GLN A 267 -15.48 -6.96 13.32
N LEU A 268 -16.42 -7.25 14.21
CA LEU A 268 -17.80 -7.55 13.89
C LEU A 268 -18.58 -6.28 13.51
N SER A 269 -18.33 -5.17 14.19
CA SER A 269 -19.03 -3.92 13.94
C SER A 269 -18.18 -2.72 14.37
N LEU A 270 -18.36 -1.60 13.69
CA LEU A 270 -17.69 -0.34 13.99
C LEU A 270 -18.61 0.57 14.81
N GLY A 271 -17.99 1.57 15.44
CA GLY A 271 -18.65 2.58 16.23
C GLY A 271 -18.71 2.27 17.72
N TYR A 272 -19.39 3.17 18.43
CA TYR A 272 -19.42 3.20 19.89
C TYR A 272 -20.85 3.04 20.39
N LEU A 273 -21.05 2.21 21.40
CA LEU A 273 -22.26 2.14 22.19
C LEU A 273 -22.02 2.89 23.50
N VAL A 274 -22.83 3.91 23.77
CA VAL A 274 -22.76 4.69 25.01
C VAL A 274 -23.87 4.26 25.95
N ALA A 275 -23.53 3.98 27.20
CA ALA A 275 -24.49 3.70 28.27
C ALA A 275 -24.27 4.67 29.44
N GLU A 276 -25.19 5.61 29.61
CA GLU A 276 -25.23 6.47 30.80
C GLU A 276 -25.93 5.73 31.94
N VAL A 277 -25.13 5.10 32.80
CA VAL A 277 -25.59 4.36 33.97
C VAL A 277 -24.75 4.75 35.19
N GLU A 278 -25.24 4.44 36.37
CA GLU A 278 -24.43 4.55 37.58
C GLU A 278 -23.31 3.49 37.52
N VAL A 279 -22.05 3.95 37.46
CA VAL A 279 -20.87 3.09 37.39
C VAL A 279 -20.48 2.63 38.78
N ARG A 280 -20.41 1.32 39.00
CA ARG A 280 -20.05 0.71 40.30
C ARG A 280 -18.89 -0.25 40.14
N LYS A 281 -18.04 -0.35 41.17
CA LYS A 281 -16.93 -1.33 41.21
C LYS A 281 -17.38 -2.79 41.13
N SER A 282 -18.65 -3.05 41.47
CA SER A 282 -19.27 -4.37 41.41
C SER A 282 -19.95 -4.65 40.07
N ASP A 283 -19.78 -3.79 39.07
CA ASP A 283 -20.46 -3.97 37.79
C ASP A 283 -19.95 -5.20 37.04
N PHE A 284 -20.87 -5.83 36.31
CA PHE A 284 -20.56 -6.91 35.38
C PHE A 284 -21.00 -6.51 33.98
N ILE A 285 -20.22 -6.89 32.98
CA ILE A 285 -20.60 -6.75 31.58
C ILE A 285 -20.90 -8.13 31.00
N GLY A 286 -22.01 -8.21 30.29
CA GLY A 286 -22.44 -9.39 29.56
C GLY A 286 -22.65 -9.09 28.08
N LEU A 287 -22.75 -10.15 27.30
CA LEU A 287 -23.10 -10.11 25.89
C LEU A 287 -24.21 -11.12 25.61
N SER A 288 -25.07 -10.79 24.65
CA SER A 288 -25.98 -11.78 24.06
C SER A 288 -25.95 -11.69 22.54
N ILE A 289 -25.90 -12.85 21.89
CA ILE A 289 -25.84 -12.99 20.43
C ILE A 289 -27.25 -13.29 19.94
N GLY A 290 -27.69 -12.61 18.87
CA GLY A 290 -29.04 -12.82 18.32
C GLY A 290 -29.16 -14.09 17.49
N GLU A 291 -28.30 -14.25 16.49
CA GLU A 291 -28.21 -15.48 15.69
C GLU A 291 -26.73 -15.80 15.45
N LEU A 292 -26.39 -17.07 15.62
CA LEU A 292 -25.03 -17.58 15.55
C LEU A 292 -25.01 -18.83 14.66
N ASN A 293 -24.52 -18.70 13.43
CA ASN A 293 -24.46 -19.81 12.50
C ASN A 293 -23.04 -20.31 12.31
N VAL A 294 -22.88 -21.64 12.26
CA VAL A 294 -21.65 -22.28 11.79
C VAL A 294 -21.80 -22.56 10.30
N LEU A 295 -20.91 -22.02 9.49
CA LEU A 295 -20.98 -22.11 8.04
C LEU A 295 -19.93 -23.10 7.50
N SER A 296 -20.29 -23.83 6.45
CA SER A 296 -19.38 -24.66 5.66
C SER A 296 -18.51 -23.83 4.72
N ASP A 297 -17.38 -24.39 4.26
CA ASP A 297 -16.53 -23.75 3.24
C ASP A 297 -17.33 -23.38 1.97
N ALA A 298 -18.32 -24.20 1.58
CA ALA A 298 -19.17 -23.94 0.43
C ALA A 298 -20.11 -22.73 0.62
N GLN A 299 -20.66 -22.53 1.82
CA GLN A 299 -21.55 -21.41 2.13
C GLN A 299 -20.79 -20.07 2.21
N VAL A 300 -19.54 -20.11 2.67
CA VAL A 300 -18.71 -18.89 2.78
C VAL A 300 -18.01 -18.56 1.45
N GLY A 301 -17.85 -19.55 0.57
CA GLY A 301 -17.11 -19.42 -0.68
C GLY A 301 -15.61 -19.25 -0.44
N PRO A 302 -14.81 -19.13 -1.53
CA PRO A 302 -13.38 -18.85 -1.41
C PRO A 302 -13.14 -17.53 -0.67
N PRO A 303 -12.01 -17.36 0.05
CA PRO A 303 -11.61 -16.07 0.58
C PRO A 303 -11.73 -14.98 -0.48
N PRO A 304 -12.23 -13.78 -0.14
CA PRO A 304 -12.16 -12.65 -1.04
C PRO A 304 -10.70 -12.49 -1.45
N GLN A 305 -10.42 -12.47 -2.75
CA GLN A 305 -9.06 -12.18 -3.20
C GLN A 305 -8.76 -10.71 -2.84
N GLY A 306 -7.66 -10.49 -2.13
CA GLY A 306 -7.17 -9.16 -1.83
C GLY A 306 -6.80 -8.38 -3.10
N PRO A 307 -6.50 -7.08 -2.97
CA PRO A 307 -5.99 -6.31 -4.09
C PRO A 307 -4.70 -6.95 -4.60
N GLN A 308 -4.58 -7.11 -5.92
CA GLN A 308 -3.38 -7.65 -6.54
C GLN A 308 -2.42 -6.50 -6.84
N VAL A 309 -1.19 -6.60 -6.35
CA VAL A 309 -0.15 -5.65 -6.73
C VAL A 309 0.59 -6.22 -7.93
N ASN A 310 0.63 -5.47 -9.02
CA ASN A 310 1.31 -5.83 -10.26
C ASN A 310 2.33 -4.75 -10.63
N ILE A 311 3.46 -5.19 -11.18
CA ILE A 311 4.34 -4.31 -11.93
C ILE A 311 3.72 -4.14 -13.33
N VAL A 312 3.53 -2.91 -13.75
CA VAL A 312 3.00 -2.54 -15.06
C VAL A 312 4.07 -1.79 -15.83
N ALA A 313 4.65 -2.47 -16.81
CA ALA A 313 5.55 -1.87 -17.79
C ALA A 313 4.99 -2.14 -19.20
N SER A 314 5.27 -1.25 -20.16
CA SER A 314 4.94 -1.48 -21.57
C SER A 314 5.59 -2.76 -22.11
N ASN A 315 6.73 -3.14 -21.55
CA ASN A 315 7.40 -4.43 -21.69
C ASN A 315 8.03 -4.81 -20.35
N LEU A 316 7.75 -6.02 -19.83
CA LEU A 316 8.33 -6.54 -18.59
C LEU A 316 9.79 -7.01 -18.74
N ASN A 317 10.27 -7.12 -19.98
CA ASN A 317 11.67 -7.38 -20.32
C ASN A 317 12.20 -6.29 -21.26
N PRO A 318 12.28 -5.02 -20.83
CA PRO A 318 12.78 -3.96 -21.67
C PRO A 318 14.29 -4.08 -21.88
N THR A 319 14.73 -3.54 -23.00
CA THR A 319 16.13 -3.47 -23.39
C THR A 319 16.49 -2.00 -23.57
N VAL A 320 17.52 -1.52 -22.87
CA VAL A 320 17.92 -0.11 -22.87
C VAL A 320 19.42 0.02 -23.13
N ASN A 321 19.80 1.10 -23.79
CA ASN A 321 21.19 1.40 -24.11
C ASN A 321 21.86 2.18 -22.96
N GLU A 322 23.14 1.97 -22.74
CA GLU A 322 23.97 2.73 -21.77
C GLU A 322 24.34 4.14 -22.26
N ASP A 323 23.34 4.99 -22.44
CA ASP A 323 23.51 6.33 -23.00
C ASP A 323 23.28 7.46 -21.98
N GLY A 324 23.06 7.12 -20.71
CA GLY A 324 22.64 8.08 -19.68
C GLY A 324 21.12 8.27 -19.59
N SER A 325 20.33 7.46 -20.32
CA SER A 325 18.87 7.53 -20.33
C SER A 325 18.24 7.19 -18.98
N THR A 326 16.97 7.55 -18.85
CA THR A 326 16.14 7.16 -17.71
C THR A 326 15.11 6.15 -18.17
N PHE A 327 15.11 4.97 -17.56
CA PHE A 327 14.09 3.97 -17.74
C PHE A 327 13.01 4.14 -16.66
N ASN A 328 11.74 4.21 -17.09
CA ASN A 328 10.59 4.35 -16.20
C ASN A 328 9.69 3.13 -16.31
N PHE A 329 9.24 2.61 -15.17
CA PHE A 329 8.16 1.62 -15.10
C PHE A 329 7.14 2.02 -14.02
N GLN A 330 5.95 1.46 -14.09
CA GLN A 330 4.90 1.72 -13.11
C GLN A 330 4.66 0.50 -12.23
N VAL A 331 4.29 0.76 -10.98
CA VAL A 331 3.67 -0.24 -10.12
C VAL A 331 2.23 0.18 -9.93
N LYS A 332 1.32 -0.77 -10.14
CA LYS A 332 -0.12 -0.55 -10.06
C LYS A 332 -0.75 -1.56 -9.11
N ILE A 333 -1.79 -1.12 -8.43
CA ILE A 333 -2.68 -2.01 -7.71
C ILE A 333 -3.82 -2.37 -8.67
N ASP A 334 -3.79 -3.58 -9.21
CA ASP A 334 -4.87 -4.12 -10.04
C ASP A 334 -5.93 -4.76 -9.15
N ASN A 335 -7.20 -4.55 -9.53
CA ASN A 335 -8.33 -4.96 -8.70
C ASN A 335 -8.12 -4.50 -7.25
N ALA A 336 -7.78 -3.22 -7.04
CA ALA A 336 -8.19 -2.58 -5.80
C ALA A 336 -9.68 -2.91 -5.69
N LEU A 337 -10.05 -3.75 -4.72
CA LEU A 337 -11.43 -4.12 -4.47
C LEU A 337 -12.28 -2.86 -4.68
N ASN A 338 -13.46 -2.99 -5.27
CA ASN A 338 -14.50 -1.96 -5.20
C ASN A 338 -14.99 -1.78 -3.74
N GLN A 339 -14.07 -1.85 -2.76
CA GLN A 339 -14.24 -1.57 -1.37
C GLN A 339 -13.58 -0.22 -1.10
N PRO A 340 -14.38 0.84 -0.93
CA PRO A 340 -13.91 2.21 -0.69
C PRO A 340 -13.17 2.40 0.65
N ASP A 341 -12.99 1.34 1.45
CA ASP A 341 -12.46 1.37 2.81
C ASP A 341 -11.03 0.82 2.95
N ILE A 342 -10.35 0.53 1.84
CA ILE A 342 -8.92 0.23 1.92
C ILE A 342 -8.18 1.56 2.21
N GLY A 343 -7.29 1.56 3.20
CA GLY A 343 -6.52 2.74 3.59
C GLY A 343 -5.21 2.88 2.82
N VAL A 344 -4.06 2.87 3.49
CA VAL A 344 -2.76 3.05 2.83
C VAL A 344 -2.19 1.70 2.43
N ILE A 345 -1.81 1.52 1.16
CA ILE A 345 -1.09 0.32 0.71
C ILE A 345 0.38 0.67 0.56
N THR A 346 1.25 -0.06 1.25
CA THR A 346 2.71 0.07 1.11
C THR A 346 3.24 -1.15 0.36
N VAL A 347 3.97 -0.93 -0.73
CA VAL A 347 4.62 -1.97 -1.54
C VAL A 347 6.12 -1.81 -1.43
N GLN A 348 6.83 -2.89 -1.15
CA GLN A 348 8.29 -2.95 -1.17
C GLN A 348 8.76 -3.76 -2.38
N LEU A 349 9.52 -3.10 -3.26
CA LEU A 349 10.28 -3.74 -4.32
C LEU A 349 11.70 -4.03 -3.81
N GLU A 350 12.24 -5.18 -4.19
CA GLU A 350 13.60 -5.58 -3.86
C GLU A 350 14.42 -5.78 -5.13
N TYR A 351 15.60 -5.18 -5.15
CA TYR A 351 16.63 -5.49 -6.13
C TYR A 351 17.20 -6.90 -5.86
N GLN A 352 17.05 -7.79 -6.83
CA GLN A 352 17.38 -9.20 -6.66
C GLN A 352 18.87 -9.48 -6.86
N LYS A 353 19.39 -10.48 -6.14
CA LYS A 353 20.78 -10.95 -6.27
C LYS A 353 21.12 -11.55 -7.64
N THR A 354 20.11 -11.90 -8.43
CA THR A 354 20.28 -12.38 -9.82
C THR A 354 20.58 -11.27 -10.81
N SER A 355 20.48 -10.01 -10.37
CA SER A 355 20.93 -8.87 -11.15
C SER A 355 22.45 -8.91 -11.30
N THR A 356 22.94 -8.65 -12.50
CA THR A 356 24.39 -8.53 -12.76
C THR A 356 24.85 -7.09 -12.65
N ALA A 357 24.02 -6.15 -13.12
CA ALA A 357 24.23 -4.72 -13.01
C ALA A 357 24.18 -4.29 -11.55
N GLN A 358 25.21 -3.64 -11.01
CA GLN A 358 25.32 -3.33 -9.58
C GLN A 358 24.76 -1.93 -9.23
N PRO A 359 24.06 -1.78 -8.09
CA PRO A 359 23.71 -0.47 -7.56
C PRO A 359 24.98 0.22 -7.05
N PRO A 360 24.99 1.57 -6.89
CA PRO A 360 26.16 2.30 -6.46
C PRO A 360 26.68 1.78 -5.11
N CYS A 361 27.74 0.99 -5.17
CA CYS A 361 28.55 0.61 -4.03
C CYS A 361 29.99 1.04 -4.29
N CYS A 362 30.74 1.27 -3.22
CA CYS A 362 32.14 1.60 -3.35
C CYS A 362 32.93 0.29 -3.39
N MET A 363 33.56 -0.04 -4.53
CA MET A 363 34.56 -1.11 -4.50
C MET A 363 35.74 -0.66 -3.65
N SER A 364 35.89 -1.34 -2.52
CA SER A 364 37.03 -1.22 -1.61
C SER A 364 38.14 -2.14 -2.12
N ILE A 365 39.08 -1.60 -2.89
CA ILE A 365 40.29 -2.35 -3.23
C ILE A 365 41.34 -2.09 -2.14
N GLN A 366 42.00 -3.15 -1.67
CA GLN A 366 43.23 -2.94 -0.90
C GLN A 366 44.33 -2.52 -1.87
N SER A 367 44.90 -1.35 -1.63
CA SER A 367 46.16 -0.95 -2.23
C SER A 367 47.23 -1.98 -1.86
N TYR A 368 47.72 -2.75 -2.83
CA TYR A 368 48.78 -3.72 -2.59
C TYR A 368 50.10 -3.06 -2.14
N SER A 369 50.33 -1.79 -2.49
CA SER A 369 51.54 -1.06 -2.13
C SER A 369 51.50 -0.42 -0.74
N ARG A 370 50.31 -0.10 -0.21
CA ARG A 370 50.16 0.61 1.07
C ARG A 370 49.33 -0.13 2.13
N GLY A 371 48.66 -1.21 1.75
CA GLY A 371 47.70 -1.92 2.61
C GLY A 371 46.42 -1.13 2.92
N GLU A 372 46.29 0.10 2.41
CA GLU A 372 45.15 0.98 2.62
C GLU A 372 43.98 0.59 1.71
N THR A 373 42.77 0.63 2.25
CA THR A 373 41.55 0.47 1.45
C THR A 373 41.31 1.74 0.65
N ILE A 374 41.47 1.68 -0.68
CA ILE A 374 41.12 2.76 -1.58
C ILE A 374 39.69 2.51 -2.06
N GLN A 375 38.82 3.49 -1.85
CA GLN A 375 37.53 3.52 -2.52
C GLN A 375 37.76 3.99 -3.95
N VAL A 376 37.49 3.15 -4.94
CA VAL A 376 37.53 3.56 -6.34
C VAL A 376 36.18 4.19 -6.68
N PRO A 377 36.09 5.52 -6.87
CA PRO A 377 34.87 6.14 -7.35
C PRO A 377 34.68 5.69 -8.80
N ASN A 378 33.45 5.31 -9.17
CA ASN A 378 33.08 4.86 -10.52
C ASN A 378 33.62 3.48 -10.94
N TYR A 379 33.99 2.63 -9.99
CA TYR A 379 33.93 1.21 -10.30
C TYR A 379 32.43 0.91 -10.45
N ASP A 380 31.98 0.62 -11.68
CA ASP A 380 30.86 -0.31 -11.89
C ASP A 380 29.44 0.22 -11.57
N MET A 381 29.15 1.47 -11.96
CA MET A 381 27.81 2.04 -11.79
C MET A 381 26.99 1.91 -13.07
N ASP A 382 26.23 0.83 -13.21
CA ASP A 382 25.44 0.59 -14.43
C ASP A 382 24.10 1.34 -14.38
N PHE A 383 23.59 1.58 -13.16
CA PHE A 383 22.42 2.41 -12.94
C PHE A 383 22.44 3.13 -11.59
N ASP A 384 21.60 4.15 -11.48
CA ASP A 384 21.36 4.93 -10.28
C ASP A 384 19.86 5.01 -10.04
N SER A 385 19.45 4.80 -8.81
CA SER A 385 18.08 5.06 -8.36
C SER A 385 18.16 5.81 -7.05
N SER A 386 17.74 7.07 -7.09
CA SER A 386 17.55 7.90 -5.91
C SER A 386 16.48 7.35 -4.94
N SER A 387 15.76 6.30 -5.36
CA SER A 387 14.66 5.70 -4.63
C SER A 387 15.05 4.43 -3.88
N LEU A 388 16.28 3.93 -4.04
CA LEU A 388 16.79 2.78 -3.30
C LEU A 388 17.19 3.19 -1.88
N ASP A 389 16.76 2.41 -0.89
CA ASP A 389 17.24 2.52 0.48
C ASP A 389 18.58 1.78 0.70
N ASN A 390 19.15 1.89 1.90
CA ASN A 390 20.42 1.23 2.27
C ASN A 390 20.37 -0.31 2.20
N ASN A 391 19.18 -0.90 2.03
CA ASN A 391 18.95 -2.33 1.90
C ASN A 391 18.55 -2.71 0.46
N ASN A 392 18.76 -1.82 -0.51
CA ASN A 392 18.41 -1.97 -1.92
C ASN A 392 16.91 -2.24 -2.16
N ASN A 393 16.03 -1.65 -1.35
CA ASN A 393 14.58 -1.70 -1.55
C ASN A 393 14.02 -0.36 -2.00
N ILE A 394 12.91 -0.40 -2.73
CA ILE A 394 12.11 0.78 -3.07
C ILE A 394 10.76 0.62 -2.37
N THR A 395 10.38 1.62 -1.56
CA THR A 395 9.09 1.65 -0.87
C THR A 395 8.13 2.59 -1.60
N LEU A 396 7.00 2.04 -2.05
CA LEU A 396 5.94 2.78 -2.72
C LEU A 396 4.72 2.85 -1.81
N VAL A 397 4.12 4.03 -1.68
CA VAL A 397 2.95 4.27 -0.86
C VAL A 397 1.79 4.68 -1.76
N PHE A 398 0.74 3.89 -1.75
CA PHE A 398 -0.49 4.13 -2.50
C PHE A 398 -1.58 4.59 -1.54
N ILE A 399 -2.19 5.73 -1.87
CA ILE A 399 -3.36 6.28 -1.17
C ILE A 399 -4.55 6.32 -2.15
N PRO A 400 -5.81 6.13 -1.70
CA PRO A 400 -6.97 6.23 -2.58
C PRO A 400 -6.96 7.53 -3.39
N PRO A 401 -7.18 7.49 -4.72
CA PRO A 401 -7.74 6.40 -5.53
C PRO A 401 -6.73 5.36 -6.06
N TYR A 402 -5.54 5.25 -5.47
CA TYR A 402 -4.48 4.30 -5.80
C TYR A 402 -3.90 4.47 -7.21
N ASP A 403 -3.61 5.71 -7.56
CA ASP A 403 -2.97 6.03 -8.84
C ASP A 403 -1.63 5.28 -8.99
N PRO A 404 -1.32 4.76 -10.20
CA PRO A 404 -0.06 4.10 -10.48
C PRO A 404 1.14 4.95 -10.04
N GLN A 405 2.11 4.31 -9.40
CA GLN A 405 3.34 4.97 -8.96
C GLN A 405 4.46 4.69 -9.98
N THR A 406 5.17 5.72 -10.42
CA THR A 406 6.29 5.60 -11.35
C THR A 406 7.59 5.41 -10.58
N VAL A 407 8.38 4.41 -10.99
CA VAL A 407 9.76 4.21 -10.56
C VAL A 407 10.69 4.58 -11.71
N SER A 408 11.68 5.42 -11.41
CA SER A 408 12.68 5.87 -12.36
C SER A 408 14.04 5.28 -12.03
N LEU A 409 14.69 4.69 -13.04
CA LEU A 409 16.05 4.20 -13.00
C LEU A 409 16.87 5.02 -13.99
N LYS A 410 17.92 5.69 -13.52
CA LYS A 410 18.85 6.38 -14.40
C LYS A 410 19.94 5.39 -14.81
N ILE A 411 19.93 4.99 -16.07
CA ILE A 411 21.00 4.17 -16.65
C ILE A 411 22.20 5.08 -16.78
N LYS A 412 23.32 4.68 -16.17
CA LYS A 412 24.54 5.45 -16.29
C LYS A 412 25.25 5.00 -17.57
N LYS A 413 25.99 5.92 -18.16
CA LYS A 413 26.88 5.56 -19.24
C LYS A 413 28.03 4.79 -18.61
N ASP A 414 28.04 3.47 -18.75
CA ASP A 414 29.22 2.69 -18.43
C ASP A 414 30.30 2.98 -19.48
N GLN A 415 31.56 2.80 -19.09
CA GLN A 415 32.73 2.89 -19.95
C GLN A 415 33.49 1.55 -19.98
N ARG A 416 32.97 0.54 -19.29
CA ARG A 416 33.51 -0.81 -19.26
C ARG A 416 32.79 -1.65 -20.30
N ASP A 417 33.57 -2.50 -20.91
CA ASP A 417 33.19 -3.39 -22.00
C ASP A 417 32.84 -4.76 -21.42
N GLU A 418 31.59 -4.93 -21.04
CA GLU A 418 31.06 -6.07 -20.30
C GLU A 418 30.00 -6.83 -21.11
N ALA A 419 29.48 -7.91 -20.55
CA ALA A 419 28.34 -8.59 -21.18
C ALA A 419 27.06 -7.84 -20.80
N ASN A 420 26.07 -7.79 -21.70
CA ASN A 420 24.74 -7.25 -21.42
C ASN A 420 24.27 -7.63 -20.02
N GLU A 421 23.89 -6.61 -19.26
CA GLU A 421 23.61 -6.77 -17.85
C GLU A 421 22.12 -6.84 -17.58
N LYS A 422 21.77 -7.38 -16.42
CA LYS A 422 20.38 -7.52 -15.99
C LYS A 422 20.17 -6.79 -14.68
N VAL A 423 19.11 -6.00 -14.62
CA VAL A 423 18.55 -5.44 -13.39
C VAL A 423 17.20 -6.11 -13.16
N VAL A 424 17.06 -6.80 -12.02
CA VAL A 424 15.83 -7.53 -11.67
C VAL A 424 15.21 -6.92 -10.40
N PHE A 425 13.99 -6.41 -10.53
CA PHE A 425 13.16 -5.99 -9.40
C PHE A 425 12.03 -6.97 -9.18
N ALA A 426 11.79 -7.36 -7.93
CA ALA A 426 10.64 -8.18 -7.56
C ALA A 426 9.84 -7.53 -6.42
N ILE A 427 8.53 -7.74 -6.40
CA ILE A 427 7.69 -7.38 -5.26
C ILE A 427 8.04 -8.31 -4.10
N LYS A 428 8.70 -7.79 -3.08
CA LYS A 428 9.12 -8.53 -1.88
C LYS A 428 7.97 -8.71 -0.89
N LYS A 429 7.27 -7.61 -0.62
CA LYS A 429 6.18 -7.55 0.35
C LYS A 429 5.24 -6.40 0.00
N TYR A 430 3.99 -6.52 0.36
CA TYR A 430 3.12 -5.36 0.54
C TYR A 430 2.33 -5.47 1.84
N THR A 431 1.90 -4.33 2.36
CA THR A 431 1.08 -4.20 3.56
C THR A 431 -0.11 -3.31 3.29
N ILE A 432 -1.27 -3.67 3.81
CA ILE A 432 -2.47 -2.87 3.75
C ILE A 432 -2.74 -2.33 5.16
N ASP A 433 -2.73 -1.02 5.30
CA ASP A 433 -3.21 -0.34 6.51
C ASP A 433 -4.68 0.07 6.28
N LEU A 434 -5.62 -0.59 6.94
CA LEU A 434 -7.05 -0.23 6.86
C LEU A 434 -7.44 0.83 7.92
N GLY A 435 -6.48 1.53 8.54
CA GLY A 435 -6.68 2.61 9.50
C GLY A 435 -7.22 2.19 10.88
N THR A 436 -7.90 1.04 10.96
CA THR A 436 -8.44 0.44 12.20
C THR A 436 -8.54 -1.09 12.17
N LYS A 437 -8.38 -1.72 11.00
CA LYS A 437 -8.38 -3.17 10.84
C LYS A 437 -7.02 -3.65 10.33
N VAL A 438 -6.38 -4.57 11.05
CA VAL A 438 -5.35 -5.43 10.46
C VAL A 438 -6.07 -6.73 10.12
N GLU A 439 -6.72 -6.77 8.96
CA GLU A 439 -7.10 -8.07 8.39
C GLU A 439 -5.88 -8.60 7.66
N ASP A 440 -5.43 -9.81 8.02
CA ASP A 440 -4.48 -10.59 7.21
C ASP A 440 -5.21 -11.01 5.93
N VAL A 441 -5.47 -10.06 5.03
CA VAL A 441 -5.93 -10.36 3.69
C VAL A 441 -4.79 -11.12 3.03
N PRO A 442 -4.98 -12.41 2.66
CA PRO A 442 -3.92 -13.20 2.04
C PRO A 442 -3.42 -12.43 0.83
N SER A 443 -2.20 -11.94 0.95
CA SER A 443 -1.58 -11.07 -0.01
C SER A 443 -1.36 -11.87 -1.30
N ALA A 444 -2.12 -11.56 -2.36
CA ALA A 444 -1.92 -12.17 -3.66
C ALA A 444 -0.95 -11.29 -4.44
N ILE A 445 0.33 -11.66 -4.41
CA ILE A 445 1.30 -11.16 -5.39
C ILE A 445 0.79 -11.63 -6.76
N GLY A 446 0.46 -10.68 -7.64
CA GLY A 446 -0.08 -11.01 -8.95
C GLY A 446 0.95 -11.68 -9.86
N PRO A 447 0.53 -12.17 -11.05
CA PRO A 447 1.41 -12.92 -11.95
C PRO A 447 2.59 -12.08 -12.48
N ASN A 448 2.47 -10.75 -12.50
CA ASN A 448 3.50 -9.83 -12.98
C ASN A 448 4.23 -9.17 -11.80
N ASN A 449 4.93 -9.99 -11.00
CA ASN A 449 5.60 -9.54 -9.78
C ASN A 449 7.09 -9.25 -9.94
N THR A 450 7.63 -9.49 -11.13
CA THR A 450 9.06 -9.35 -11.43
C THR A 450 9.23 -8.55 -12.72
N LEU A 451 10.20 -7.63 -12.72
CA LEU A 451 10.64 -6.85 -13.87
C LEU A 451 12.11 -7.15 -14.11
N THR A 452 12.47 -7.53 -15.34
CA THR A 452 13.87 -7.76 -15.73
C THR A 452 14.27 -6.77 -16.82
N LEU A 453 15.01 -5.73 -16.47
CA LEU A 453 15.62 -4.82 -17.43
C LEU A 453 16.93 -5.41 -17.93
N THR A 454 17.11 -5.49 -19.26
CA THR A 454 18.41 -5.80 -19.86
C THR A 454 19.06 -4.50 -20.31
N ILE A 455 20.24 -4.21 -19.79
CA ILE A 455 21.06 -3.08 -20.21
C ILE A 455 21.99 -3.60 -21.33
N LEU A 456 21.89 -2.99 -22.50
CA LEU A 456 22.78 -3.27 -23.63
C LEU A 456 24.03 -2.44 -23.48
N ASP A 457 25.13 -3.15 -23.37
CA ASP A 457 26.45 -2.61 -23.62
C ASP A 457 26.55 -2.34 -25.13
N ASN A 458 26.70 -1.07 -25.50
CA ASN A 458 26.81 -0.64 -26.90
C ASN A 458 28.27 -0.50 -27.35
N ASP A 459 29.21 -0.63 -26.43
CA ASP A 459 30.65 -0.66 -26.67
C ASP A 459 31.25 -2.07 -26.62
N ALA A 460 30.44 -3.08 -26.24
CA ALA A 460 30.73 -4.51 -26.25
C ALA A 460 31.76 -4.87 -27.35
N PRO A 461 32.91 -5.49 -27.02
CA PRO A 461 33.97 -5.64 -27.99
C PRO A 461 33.49 -6.65 -29.04
N PRO A 462 34.10 -6.64 -30.24
CA PRO A 462 33.91 -7.72 -31.19
C PRO A 462 34.03 -9.06 -30.46
N ALA A 463 32.98 -9.89 -30.58
CA ALA A 463 32.90 -11.20 -29.93
C ALA A 463 34.24 -11.92 -30.03
N ALA A 464 34.71 -12.52 -28.92
CA ALA A 464 36.03 -13.11 -28.65
C ALA A 464 36.73 -13.85 -29.82
N GLY A 465 37.02 -13.13 -30.89
CA GLY A 465 37.94 -13.50 -31.94
C GLY A 465 39.35 -13.19 -31.45
N GLU A 466 40.33 -13.96 -31.91
CA GLU A 466 41.73 -13.65 -31.63
C GLU A 466 42.06 -12.28 -32.25
N VAL A 467 42.08 -11.23 -31.43
CA VAL A 467 42.71 -9.96 -31.80
C VAL A 467 44.14 -10.28 -32.22
N THR A 468 44.52 -9.94 -33.45
CA THR A 468 45.83 -10.29 -34.01
C THR A 468 46.81 -9.13 -33.85
N LEU A 469 48.12 -9.43 -33.86
CA LEU A 469 49.13 -8.36 -33.90
C LEU A 469 48.97 -7.52 -35.17
N THR A 470 48.64 -8.16 -36.31
CA THR A 470 48.35 -7.47 -37.57
C THR A 470 47.23 -6.43 -37.42
N GLN A 471 46.13 -6.74 -36.74
CA GLN A 471 45.04 -5.77 -36.48
C GLN A 471 45.49 -4.61 -35.59
N LEU A 472 46.36 -4.86 -34.61
CA LEU A 472 46.91 -3.79 -33.77
C LEU A 472 47.89 -2.88 -34.54
N MET A 473 48.49 -3.38 -35.63
CA MET A 473 49.58 -2.74 -36.41
C MET A 473 49.16 -2.15 -37.76
N GLU A 474 47.99 -2.52 -38.29
CA GLU A 474 47.48 -2.01 -39.56
C GLU A 474 47.21 -0.48 -39.52
N PRO A 475 47.04 0.19 -40.67
CA PRO A 475 46.62 1.60 -40.69
C PRO A 475 45.28 1.79 -39.95
N GLY A 476 45.32 2.41 -38.76
CA GLY A 476 44.16 2.54 -37.87
C GLY A 476 44.21 1.64 -36.63
N GLY A 477 45.11 0.66 -36.58
CA GLY A 477 45.35 -0.17 -35.41
C GLY A 477 45.91 0.61 -34.22
N VAL A 478 45.66 0.13 -33.00
CA VAL A 478 46.03 0.84 -31.75
C VAL A 478 47.54 1.05 -31.63
N PHE A 479 48.36 0.02 -31.86
CA PHE A 479 49.80 0.18 -31.81
C PHE A 479 50.30 1.12 -32.90
N ARG A 480 49.73 1.04 -34.10
CA ARG A 480 50.12 1.92 -35.21
C ARG A 480 49.80 3.39 -34.93
N ARG A 481 48.62 3.68 -34.39
CA ARG A 481 48.17 5.06 -34.08
C ARG A 481 48.93 5.67 -32.91
N TYR A 482 49.16 4.89 -31.85
CA TYR A 482 49.55 5.46 -30.57
C TYR A 482 50.96 5.08 -30.09
N CYS A 483 51.54 3.99 -30.60
CA CYS A 483 52.77 3.43 -30.04
C CYS A 483 53.94 3.51 -31.01
N VAL A 484 53.75 3.14 -32.27
CA VAL A 484 54.83 3.03 -33.28
C VAL A 484 55.51 4.39 -33.51
N ASN A 485 54.79 5.50 -33.43
CA ASN A 485 55.38 6.84 -33.63
C ASN A 485 56.51 7.15 -32.65
N CYS A 486 56.46 6.64 -31.42
CA CYS A 486 57.51 6.87 -30.42
C CYS A 486 58.39 5.63 -30.18
N HIS A 487 57.98 4.46 -30.67
CA HIS A 487 58.65 3.17 -30.46
C HIS A 487 58.97 2.53 -31.82
N ASN A 488 59.71 3.24 -32.68
CA ASN A 488 60.21 2.74 -33.96
C ASN A 488 61.75 2.74 -33.98
N PRO A 489 62.39 2.05 -34.95
CA PRO A 489 63.85 1.92 -35.00
C PRO A 489 64.61 3.25 -35.19
N ASP A 490 63.97 4.21 -35.85
CA ASP A 490 64.59 5.47 -36.26
C ASP A 490 64.45 6.57 -35.19
N GLU A 491 63.53 6.39 -34.24
CA GLU A 491 63.24 7.35 -33.19
C GLU A 491 64.36 7.37 -32.14
N ARG A 492 64.80 8.58 -31.77
CA ARG A 492 65.74 8.79 -30.68
C ARG A 492 65.12 9.69 -29.63
N GLN A 493 64.91 9.18 -28.42
CA GLN A 493 64.57 10.03 -27.27
C GLN A 493 65.86 10.64 -26.71
N ASN A 494 66.00 11.96 -26.81
CA ASN A 494 67.17 12.73 -26.32
C ASN A 494 68.52 12.25 -26.88
N GLY A 495 68.56 11.85 -28.15
CA GLY A 495 69.78 11.34 -28.79
C GLY A 495 70.17 9.92 -28.41
N GLN A 496 69.38 9.25 -27.55
CA GLN A 496 69.52 7.84 -27.21
C GLN A 496 68.50 7.02 -28.00
N ALA A 497 68.89 5.79 -28.38
CA ALA A 497 67.96 4.85 -28.99
C ALA A 497 66.79 4.59 -28.02
N VAL A 498 65.55 4.58 -28.54
CA VAL A 498 64.40 4.21 -27.72
C VAL A 498 64.56 2.77 -27.21
N PRO A 499 64.15 2.49 -25.95
CA PRO A 499 64.51 1.25 -25.26
C PRO A 499 63.83 -0.01 -25.80
N TYR A 500 62.88 0.11 -26.74
CA TYR A 500 62.29 -1.00 -27.48
C TYR A 500 61.58 -0.48 -28.74
N VAL A 501 61.45 -1.37 -29.72
CA VAL A 501 60.78 -1.12 -31.01
C VAL A 501 59.47 -1.88 -31.02
N MET A 502 58.34 -1.19 -31.21
CA MET A 502 57.01 -1.81 -31.17
C MET A 502 56.79 -2.78 -32.34
N THR A 503 57.46 -2.56 -33.48
CA THR A 503 57.40 -3.46 -34.65
C THR A 503 58.35 -4.65 -34.57
N ASP A 504 59.15 -4.77 -33.50
CA ASP A 504 60.05 -5.90 -33.26
C ASP A 504 59.42 -6.80 -32.19
N TYR A 505 58.67 -7.80 -32.66
CA TYR A 505 57.88 -8.67 -31.79
C TYR A 505 58.77 -9.48 -30.85
N GLU A 506 59.85 -10.05 -31.37
CA GLU A 506 60.82 -10.82 -30.61
C GLU A 506 61.41 -9.96 -29.48
N ASN A 507 61.80 -8.71 -29.77
CA ASN A 507 62.27 -7.78 -28.75
C ASN A 507 61.23 -7.50 -27.66
N LEU A 508 59.95 -7.30 -28.03
CA LEU A 508 58.87 -7.04 -27.07
C LEU A 508 58.67 -8.22 -26.10
N VAL A 509 58.78 -9.45 -26.58
CA VAL A 509 58.64 -10.67 -25.78
C VAL A 509 59.89 -10.90 -24.92
N ASP A 510 61.10 -10.84 -25.51
CA ASP A 510 62.35 -11.11 -24.81
C ASP A 510 62.61 -10.11 -23.68
N SER A 511 62.24 -8.84 -23.89
CA SER A 511 62.36 -7.79 -22.87
C SER A 511 61.20 -7.77 -21.86
N ARG A 512 60.28 -8.76 -21.92
CA ARG A 512 59.08 -8.89 -21.08
C ARG A 512 58.17 -7.65 -21.10
N ARG A 513 58.21 -6.85 -22.17
CA ARG A 513 57.20 -5.81 -22.39
C ARG A 513 55.86 -6.46 -22.72
N VAL A 514 55.91 -7.55 -23.45
CA VAL A 514 54.80 -8.46 -23.73
C VAL A 514 55.09 -9.80 -23.06
N VAL A 515 54.15 -10.29 -22.27
CA VAL A 515 54.18 -11.64 -21.69
C VAL A 515 52.96 -12.40 -22.23
N PRO A 516 53.14 -13.25 -23.25
CA PRO A 516 52.09 -14.07 -23.83
C PRO A 516 51.23 -14.78 -22.77
N GLY A 517 49.90 -14.65 -22.88
CA GLY A 517 48.93 -15.28 -22.00
C GLY A 517 48.75 -14.60 -20.63
N ASN A 518 49.55 -13.58 -20.30
CA ASN A 518 49.50 -12.93 -18.99
C ASN A 518 49.62 -11.40 -19.10
N PRO A 519 48.50 -10.68 -19.29
CA PRO A 519 48.49 -9.23 -19.35
C PRO A 519 49.07 -8.58 -18.10
N MET A 520 48.74 -9.10 -16.90
CA MET A 520 49.23 -8.53 -15.64
C MET A 520 50.75 -8.65 -15.46
N SER A 521 51.40 -9.59 -16.16
CA SER A 521 52.86 -9.70 -16.19
C SER A 521 53.49 -8.92 -17.35
N SER A 522 52.70 -8.48 -18.33
CA SER A 522 53.15 -7.69 -19.48
C SER A 522 53.34 -6.23 -19.07
N LEU A 523 54.56 -5.70 -19.16
CA LEU A 523 54.78 -4.29 -18.83
C LEU A 523 53.97 -3.34 -19.72
N LEU A 524 53.70 -3.72 -20.97
CA LEU A 524 52.83 -2.98 -21.87
C LEU A 524 51.46 -2.71 -21.23
N TYR A 525 50.75 -3.76 -20.82
CA TYR A 525 49.41 -3.64 -20.23
C TYR A 525 49.42 -2.85 -18.92
N ARG A 526 50.44 -3.08 -18.10
CA ARG A 526 50.70 -2.37 -16.85
C ARG A 526 50.89 -0.86 -17.04
N ARG A 527 51.63 -0.45 -18.08
CA ARG A 527 51.86 0.98 -18.42
C ARG A 527 50.64 1.67 -19.02
N LEU A 528 49.73 0.92 -19.62
CA LEU A 528 48.42 1.41 -20.09
C LEU A 528 47.40 1.55 -18.95
N ASN A 529 47.63 0.84 -17.83
CA ASN A 529 46.74 0.79 -16.66
C ASN A 529 47.52 1.01 -15.34
N PRO A 530 48.20 2.15 -15.15
CA PRO A 530 49.08 2.35 -14.00
C PRO A 530 48.36 2.33 -12.63
N TYR A 531 47.06 2.58 -12.61
CA TYR A 531 46.24 2.58 -11.39
C TYR A 531 45.85 1.19 -10.89
N THR A 532 45.93 0.16 -11.74
CA THR A 532 45.62 -1.24 -11.38
C THR A 532 46.87 -2.08 -11.21
N ASP A 533 48.06 -1.46 -11.25
CA ASP A 533 49.34 -2.13 -11.14
C ASP A 533 49.70 -2.45 -9.67
N PRO A 534 50.08 -3.69 -9.34
CA PRO A 534 50.46 -4.06 -7.97
C PRO A 534 51.70 -3.33 -7.45
N ASN A 535 52.53 -2.76 -8.33
CA ASN A 535 53.73 -1.99 -7.97
C ASN A 535 53.50 -0.46 -7.98
N ASP A 536 52.26 0.02 -8.10
CA ASP A 536 51.90 1.45 -8.10
C ASP A 536 52.73 2.27 -9.12
N LEU A 537 52.48 2.04 -10.42
CA LEU A 537 53.13 2.78 -11.50
C LEU A 537 52.52 4.18 -11.72
N THR A 538 51.71 4.69 -10.78
CA THR A 538 51.04 6.00 -10.90
C THR A 538 52.02 7.19 -10.93
N GLN A 539 53.25 6.98 -10.43
CA GLN A 539 54.35 7.95 -10.50
C GLN A 539 54.93 8.09 -11.91
N LEU A 540 54.66 7.13 -12.80
CA LEU A 540 55.10 7.19 -14.17
C LEU A 540 54.00 7.77 -15.06
N GLN A 541 54.36 8.61 -16.03
CA GLN A 541 53.39 9.09 -17.01
C GLN A 541 52.71 7.90 -17.70
N PRO A 542 51.36 7.86 -17.76
CA PRO A 542 50.62 6.82 -18.47
C PRO A 542 50.98 6.86 -19.95
N MET A 543 51.00 5.69 -20.59
CA MET A 543 51.17 5.60 -22.03
C MET A 543 49.81 5.50 -22.73
N PRO A 544 49.65 6.10 -23.92
CA PRO A 544 50.64 6.90 -24.65
C PRO A 544 50.68 8.37 -24.14
N LEU A 545 51.77 9.09 -24.44
CA LEU A 545 52.03 10.44 -23.92
C LEU A 545 51.03 11.52 -24.41
N ASN A 546 50.37 11.26 -25.53
CA ASN A 546 49.37 12.11 -26.15
C ASN A 546 47.94 11.93 -25.57
N GLY A 547 47.80 11.15 -24.50
CA GLY A 547 46.54 10.95 -23.78
C GLY A 547 46.24 9.47 -23.56
N PRO A 548 45.48 9.10 -22.53
CA PRO A 548 45.15 7.71 -22.27
C PRO A 548 44.35 7.11 -23.44
N LEU A 549 44.65 5.85 -23.78
CA LEU A 549 43.83 5.06 -24.71
C LEU A 549 42.39 4.93 -24.18
N SER A 550 41.41 4.79 -25.09
CA SER A 550 40.06 4.40 -24.69
C SER A 550 40.07 3.00 -24.05
N PHE A 551 39.01 2.67 -23.31
CA PHE A 551 38.88 1.33 -22.74
C PHE A 551 38.93 0.24 -23.82
N SER A 552 38.14 0.39 -24.90
CA SER A 552 38.10 -0.56 -26.02
C SER A 552 39.47 -0.79 -26.67
N GLU A 553 40.29 0.27 -26.80
CA GLU A 553 41.65 0.18 -27.32
C GLU A 553 42.58 -0.60 -26.38
N LYS A 554 42.47 -0.38 -25.06
CA LYS A 554 43.20 -1.17 -24.06
C LYS A 554 42.73 -2.62 -24.02
N ARG A 555 41.43 -2.85 -24.21
CA ARG A 555 40.82 -4.18 -24.21
C ARG A 555 41.27 -5.01 -25.41
N MET A 556 41.40 -4.42 -26.60
CA MET A 556 41.99 -5.11 -27.75
C MET A 556 43.40 -5.60 -27.45
N ILE A 557 44.22 -4.77 -26.79
CA ILE A 557 45.58 -5.14 -26.37
C ILE A 557 45.53 -6.25 -25.32
N GLU A 558 44.63 -6.16 -24.33
CA GLU A 558 44.44 -7.19 -23.31
C GLU A 558 44.03 -8.54 -23.91
N LEU A 559 43.07 -8.54 -24.84
CA LEU A 559 42.58 -9.74 -25.52
C LEU A 559 43.68 -10.39 -26.34
N TRP A 560 44.44 -9.61 -27.09
CA TRP A 560 45.62 -10.11 -27.80
C TRP A 560 46.63 -10.74 -26.83
N LEU A 561 46.95 -10.07 -25.72
CA LEU A 561 47.85 -10.61 -24.68
C LEU A 561 47.31 -11.92 -24.08
N LYS A 562 46.01 -12.00 -23.72
CA LYS A 562 45.37 -13.21 -23.19
C LYS A 562 45.36 -14.35 -24.20
N ALA A 563 45.21 -14.06 -25.49
CA ALA A 563 45.26 -15.04 -26.57
C ALA A 563 46.68 -15.56 -26.89
N GLY A 564 47.66 -15.27 -26.03
CA GLY A 564 49.04 -15.67 -26.22
C GLY A 564 49.87 -14.69 -27.04
N ALA A 565 49.37 -13.46 -27.24
CA ALA A 565 50.06 -12.38 -27.94
C ALA A 565 50.64 -12.79 -29.30
N LYS A 566 49.95 -13.65 -30.05
CA LYS A 566 50.51 -14.27 -31.27
C LYS A 566 51.02 -13.22 -32.28
N ASN A 567 52.16 -13.53 -32.90
CA ASN A 567 52.71 -12.78 -34.03
C ASN A 567 52.15 -13.37 -35.34
N ASN A 568 50.92 -12.98 -35.67
CA ASN A 568 50.12 -13.57 -36.75
C ASN A 568 49.60 -12.56 -37.78
#